data_AF-A0A0L8GW12-F1
#
_entry.id   AF-A0A0L8GW12-F1
#
_cell.length_a   1.000
_cell.length_b   1.000
_cell.length_c   1.000
_cell.angle_alpha   90.00
_cell.angle_beta   90.00
_cell.angle_gamma   90.00
#
_symmetry.space_group_name_H-M   'P 1'
#
loop_
_entity.id
_entity.type
_entity.pdbx_description
1 polymer ?
#
loop_
_entity_poly.entity_id
_entity_poly.type
_entity_poly.pdbx_seq_one_letter_code
_entity_poly.pdbx_strand_id
1 'polypeptide(L)'
;MKKINKKSKQFGIIIEGTQNIQGKEQEVICVRYVNNYFEIEDVLGIYNIDSTTGKSLCQLILDVILCLQLLIQTLRCQTYDGAANMAGKHRGCQAVIKKIQPLAQYVHCGAHVSQLIAKSVQQASFIKNVPDFVNELGKLYSTSEKFKHAYLSQYDEENEVSLPRSLKPVCHTR
;
A
#
# COMPACT_ATOMS: atom_id res chain seq x y z
N MET A 1 -7.99 -19.16 -7.96
CA MET A 1 -6.59 -18.65 -7.97
C MET A 1 -6.04 -18.75 -9.38
N LYS A 2 -5.51 -17.65 -9.94
CA LYS A 2 -4.81 -17.68 -11.25
C LYS A 2 -3.56 -18.57 -11.12
N LYS A 3 -3.30 -19.42 -12.13
CA LYS A 3 -2.08 -20.24 -12.19
C LYS A 3 -0.93 -19.38 -12.72
N ILE A 4 0.00 -18.98 -11.84
CA ILE A 4 1.25 -18.33 -12.24
C ILE A 4 2.07 -19.36 -13.06
N ASN A 5 2.59 -18.95 -14.21
CA ASN A 5 3.35 -19.84 -15.11
C ASN A 5 4.68 -20.28 -14.45
N LYS A 6 4.81 -21.59 -14.21
CA LYS A 6 5.83 -22.19 -13.32
C LYS A 6 7.19 -22.48 -13.97
N LYS A 7 7.40 -22.18 -15.25
CA LYS A 7 8.63 -22.56 -16.00
C LYS A 7 9.86 -21.67 -15.68
N SER A 8 10.18 -21.45 -14.41
CA SER A 8 11.34 -20.67 -13.93
C SER A 8 11.33 -19.19 -14.34
N LYS A 9 10.28 -18.46 -13.95
CA LYS A 9 10.29 -17.00 -13.99
C LYS A 9 10.61 -16.49 -12.59
N GLN A 10 11.65 -15.67 -12.50
CA GLN A 10 12.01 -14.98 -11.28
C GLN A 10 10.85 -14.07 -10.86
N PHE A 11 10.68 -13.88 -9.55
CA PHE A 11 9.60 -13.07 -9.03
C PHE A 11 10.03 -12.22 -7.84
N GLY A 12 9.23 -11.20 -7.59
CA GLY A 12 9.24 -10.36 -6.41
C GLY A 12 7.96 -10.53 -5.61
N ILE A 13 8.02 -10.22 -4.32
CA ILE A 13 6.84 -10.12 -3.47
C ILE A 13 6.71 -8.69 -2.94
N ILE A 14 5.48 -8.19 -2.92
CA ILE A 14 5.12 -6.88 -2.36
C ILE A 14 4.06 -7.13 -1.29
N ILE A 15 4.25 -6.53 -0.12
CA ILE A 15 3.32 -6.69 1.00
C ILE A 15 3.09 -5.35 1.65
N GLU A 16 1.81 -5.03 1.84
CA GLU A 16 1.36 -3.82 2.50
C GLU A 16 0.33 -4.16 3.56
N GLY A 17 0.58 -3.66 4.78
CA GLY A 17 -0.32 -3.82 5.91
C GLY A 17 -1.49 -2.84 5.84
N THR A 18 -2.68 -3.31 6.20
CA THR A 18 -3.90 -2.51 6.31
C THR A 18 -4.77 -3.02 7.46
N GLN A 19 -5.82 -2.27 7.80
CA GLN A 19 -6.82 -2.71 8.75
C GLN A 19 -8.18 -2.81 8.09
N ASN A 20 -8.94 -3.84 8.48
CA ASN A 20 -10.34 -3.92 8.10
C ASN A 20 -11.24 -3.02 8.96
N ILE A 21 -12.54 -2.98 8.64
CA ILE A 21 -13.54 -2.18 9.35
C ILE A 21 -13.70 -2.53 10.84
N GLN A 22 -13.22 -3.70 11.28
CA GLN A 22 -13.23 -4.14 12.67
C GLN A 22 -11.91 -3.82 13.39
N GLY A 23 -10.97 -3.15 12.71
CA GLY A 23 -9.64 -2.83 13.24
C GLY A 23 -8.68 -4.02 13.30
N LYS A 24 -9.01 -5.16 12.67
CA LYS A 24 -8.09 -6.29 12.57
C LYS A 24 -7.06 -6.05 11.47
N GLU A 25 -5.81 -6.35 11.79
CA GLU A 25 -4.68 -6.23 10.86
C GLU A 25 -4.79 -7.25 9.73
N GLN A 26 -4.45 -6.81 8.53
CA GLN A 26 -4.48 -7.57 7.30
C GLN A 26 -3.25 -7.24 6.46
N GLU A 27 -2.74 -8.23 5.74
CA GLU A 27 -1.63 -8.05 4.82
C GLU A 27 -2.13 -8.29 3.40
N VAL A 28 -1.98 -7.29 2.54
CA VAL A 28 -2.22 -7.42 1.11
C VAL A 28 -0.94 -7.94 0.47
N ILE A 29 -1.02 -9.06 -0.23
CA ILE A 29 0.16 -9.67 -0.87
C ILE A 29 -0.01 -9.67 -2.38
N CYS A 30 1.00 -9.11 -3.05
CA CYS A 30 1.12 -9.10 -4.50
C CYS A 30 2.40 -9.82 -4.93
N VAL A 31 2.35 -10.52 -6.06
CA VAL A 31 3.54 -11.10 -6.68
C VAL A 31 3.83 -10.37 -7.98
N ARG A 32 5.08 -9.94 -8.11
CA ARG A 32 5.60 -9.23 -9.27
C ARG A 32 6.46 -10.19 -10.10
N TYR A 33 6.12 -10.42 -11.36
CA TYR A 33 6.83 -11.35 -12.25
C TYR A 33 6.65 -10.90 -13.69
N VAL A 34 7.60 -11.20 -14.59
CA VAL A 34 7.50 -10.80 -16.00
C VAL A 34 7.02 -11.98 -16.84
N ASN A 35 5.82 -11.88 -17.41
CA ASN A 35 5.32 -12.90 -18.32
C ASN A 35 5.67 -12.62 -19.80
N ASN A 36 5.18 -13.45 -20.74
CA ASN A 36 5.49 -13.27 -22.17
C ASN A 36 4.77 -12.06 -22.80
N TYR A 37 3.78 -11.52 -22.09
CA TYR A 37 3.00 -10.34 -22.46
C TYR A 37 3.49 -9.10 -21.71
N PHE A 38 4.64 -9.18 -21.02
CA PHE A 38 5.14 -8.12 -20.14
C PHE A 38 4.17 -7.72 -19.03
N GLU A 39 3.22 -8.57 -18.64
CA GLU A 39 2.48 -8.36 -17.40
C GLU A 39 3.46 -8.53 -16.25
N ILE A 40 3.34 -7.64 -15.26
CA ILE A 40 4.35 -7.43 -14.23
C ILE A 40 3.84 -7.81 -12.84
N GLU A 41 2.53 -7.79 -12.57
CA GLU A 41 2.01 -7.88 -11.20
C GLU A 41 0.64 -8.54 -11.12
N ASP A 42 0.44 -9.47 -10.17
CA ASP A 42 -0.86 -9.99 -9.79
C ASP A 42 -1.06 -9.82 -8.28
N VAL A 43 -2.20 -9.22 -7.89
CA VAL A 43 -2.68 -9.21 -6.50
C VAL A 43 -3.18 -10.62 -6.17
N LEU A 44 -2.64 -11.22 -5.12
CA LEU A 44 -3.01 -12.57 -4.71
C LEU A 44 -4.22 -12.58 -3.79
N GLY A 45 -4.25 -11.63 -2.86
CA GLY A 45 -5.32 -11.52 -1.88
C GLY A 45 -4.93 -10.72 -0.66
N ILE A 46 -5.87 -10.68 0.28
CA ILE A 46 -5.78 -10.02 1.58
C ILE A 46 -5.84 -11.11 2.64
N TYR A 47 -4.86 -11.13 3.53
CA TYR A 47 -4.69 -12.16 4.54
C TYR A 47 -4.86 -11.56 5.92
N ASN A 48 -5.77 -12.11 6.73
CA ASN A 48 -5.88 -11.73 8.13
C ASN A 48 -4.67 -12.27 8.89
N ILE A 49 -4.12 -11.45 9.79
CA ILE A 49 -3.02 -11.85 10.66
C ILE A 49 -3.37 -11.61 12.12
N ASP A 50 -3.02 -12.58 12.97
CA ASP A 50 -3.19 -12.46 14.41
C ASP A 50 -2.00 -11.75 15.09
N SER A 51 -0.89 -11.57 14.37
CA SER A 51 0.34 -10.97 14.88
C SER A 51 1.13 -10.26 13.80
N THR A 52 1.60 -9.04 14.10
CA THR A 52 2.43 -8.20 13.22
C THR A 52 3.93 -8.32 13.52
N THR A 53 4.37 -9.35 14.26
CA THR A 53 5.80 -9.57 14.52
C THR A 53 6.55 -9.93 13.24
N GLY A 54 7.83 -9.60 13.14
CA GLY A 54 8.62 -9.94 11.95
C GLY A 54 8.67 -11.44 11.63
N LYS A 55 8.55 -12.30 12.66
CA LYS A 55 8.48 -13.75 12.49
C LYS A 55 7.14 -14.21 11.89
N SER A 56 6.01 -13.72 12.41
CA SER A 56 4.69 -14.08 11.89
C SER A 56 4.50 -13.59 10.46
N LEU A 57 4.93 -12.35 10.17
CA LEU A 57 4.92 -11.80 8.82
C LEU A 57 5.80 -12.64 7.88
N CYS A 58 7.02 -12.99 8.28
CA CYS A 58 7.86 -13.86 7.47
C CYS A 58 7.24 -15.24 7.21
N GLN A 59 6.58 -15.83 8.20
CA GLN A 59 5.93 -17.12 8.03
C GLN A 59 4.79 -17.04 7.01
N LEU A 60 3.95 -16.00 7.09
CA LEU A 60 2.89 -15.74 6.12
C LEU A 60 3.44 -15.70 4.68
N ILE A 61 4.58 -15.05 4.47
CA ILE A 61 5.23 -14.97 3.16
C ILE A 61 5.62 -16.34 2.64
N LEU A 62 6.28 -17.12 3.49
CA LEU A 62 6.73 -18.47 3.13
C LEU A 62 5.54 -19.38 2.82
N ASP A 63 4.47 -19.29 3.60
CA ASP A 63 3.24 -20.04 3.40
C ASP A 63 2.57 -19.66 2.07
N VAL A 64 2.51 -18.37 1.75
CA VAL A 64 1.96 -17.90 0.47
C VAL A 64 2.79 -18.38 -0.71
N ILE A 65 4.12 -18.28 -0.65
CA ILE A 65 5.03 -18.80 -1.68
C ILE A 65 4.79 -20.31 -1.87
N LEU A 66 4.65 -21.06 -0.78
CA LEU A 66 4.39 -22.50 -0.80
C LEU A 66 3.02 -22.84 -1.41
N CYS A 67 1.95 -22.14 -1.00
CA CYS A 67 0.59 -22.32 -1.53
C CYS A 67 0.51 -22.05 -3.03
N LEU A 68 1.29 -21.10 -3.55
CA LEU A 68 1.39 -20.82 -4.98
C LEU A 68 2.26 -21.83 -5.74
N GLN A 69 2.93 -22.73 -5.01
CA GLN A 69 3.92 -23.67 -5.53
C GLN A 69 5.04 -22.93 -6.28
N LEU A 70 5.44 -21.77 -5.74
CA LEU A 70 6.60 -21.02 -6.20
C LEU A 70 7.84 -21.49 -5.43
N LEU A 71 8.99 -21.47 -6.11
CA LEU A 71 10.26 -21.83 -5.50
C LEU A 71 10.88 -20.58 -4.88
N ILE A 72 11.14 -20.58 -3.57
CA ILE A 72 11.84 -19.47 -2.92
C ILE A 72 13.22 -19.20 -3.53
N GLN A 73 13.82 -20.20 -4.19
CA GLN A 73 15.06 -20.08 -4.96
C GLN A 73 14.96 -19.08 -6.13
N THR A 74 13.74 -18.79 -6.62
CA THR A 74 13.50 -17.84 -7.71
C THR A 74 13.02 -16.45 -7.24
N LEU A 75 12.88 -16.25 -5.92
CA LEU A 75 12.61 -14.92 -5.34
C LEU A 75 13.83 -14.00 -5.53
N ARG A 76 13.59 -12.77 -6.01
CA ARG A 76 14.64 -11.77 -6.30
C ARG A 76 14.43 -10.44 -5.60
N CYS A 77 13.20 -10.09 -5.25
CA CYS A 77 12.95 -8.92 -4.42
C CYS A 77 11.83 -9.16 -3.41
N GLN A 78 11.92 -8.43 -2.32
CA GLN A 78 10.96 -8.39 -1.24
C GLN A 78 10.70 -6.92 -0.90
N THR A 79 9.45 -6.48 -1.06
CA THR A 79 9.08 -5.07 -0.94
C THR A 79 8.05 -4.90 0.16
N TYR A 80 8.42 -4.20 1.23
CA TYR A 80 7.57 -3.97 2.40
C TYR A 80 7.72 -2.54 2.90
N ASP A 81 6.90 -2.13 3.86
CA ASP A 81 7.06 -0.88 4.60
C ASP A 81 8.40 -0.81 5.38
N GLY A 82 8.64 0.35 5.98
CA GLY A 82 9.82 0.64 6.78
C GLY A 82 9.72 0.20 8.24
N ALA A 83 8.65 -0.50 8.64
CA ALA A 83 8.43 -0.86 10.03
C ALA A 83 9.51 -1.83 10.53
N ALA A 84 9.92 -1.73 11.80
CA ALA A 84 11.01 -2.54 12.35
C ALA A 84 10.76 -4.06 12.21
N ASN A 85 9.51 -4.50 12.29
CA ASN A 85 9.12 -5.90 12.10
C ASN A 85 9.30 -6.38 10.66
N MET A 86 9.20 -5.49 9.66
CA MET A 86 9.42 -5.82 8.25
C MET A 86 10.87 -5.53 7.82
N ALA A 87 11.28 -4.26 7.95
CA ALA A 87 12.55 -3.72 7.47
C ALA A 87 13.76 -4.02 8.37
N GLY A 88 13.54 -4.49 9.60
CA GLY A 88 14.59 -4.67 10.60
C GLY A 88 15.75 -5.56 10.13
N LYS A 89 16.98 -5.02 10.15
CA LYS A 89 18.21 -5.66 9.64
C LYS A 89 18.57 -7.00 10.31
N HIS A 90 18.13 -7.22 11.55
CA HIS A 90 18.52 -8.39 12.34
C HIS A 90 17.36 -9.34 12.65
N ARG A 91 16.20 -8.79 12.99
CA ARG A 91 15.01 -9.52 13.44
C ARG A 91 13.77 -9.26 12.59
N GLY A 92 13.86 -8.35 11.62
CA GLY A 92 12.75 -8.07 10.72
C GLY A 92 12.57 -9.19 9.70
N CYS A 93 11.39 -9.25 9.11
CA CYS A 93 11.04 -10.19 8.05
C CYS A 93 12.10 -10.19 6.93
N GLN A 94 12.58 -9.00 6.53
CA GLN A 94 13.57 -8.90 5.46
C GLN A 94 14.88 -9.62 5.75
N ALA A 95 15.33 -9.60 7.01
CA ALA A 95 16.53 -10.29 7.43
C ALA A 95 16.34 -11.81 7.41
N VAL A 96 15.15 -12.30 7.77
CA VAL A 96 14.84 -13.73 7.75
C VAL A 96 14.76 -14.25 6.31
N ILE A 97 14.00 -13.58 5.44
CA ILE A 97 13.90 -13.94 4.02
C ILE A 97 15.27 -13.86 3.34
N LYS A 98 16.09 -12.85 3.64
CA LYS A 98 17.43 -12.69 3.07
C LYS A 98 18.41 -13.77 3.52
N LYS A 99 18.22 -14.37 4.70
CA LYS A 99 18.99 -15.55 5.12
C LYS A 99 18.61 -16.79 4.32
N ILE A 100 17.33 -16.96 4.00
CA ILE A 100 16.82 -18.12 3.23
C ILE A 100 17.17 -17.96 1.74
N GLN A 101 17.02 -16.76 1.20
CA GLN A 101 17.33 -16.40 -0.17
C GLN A 101 18.16 -15.11 -0.21
N PRO A 102 19.50 -15.22 -0.26
CA PRO A 102 20.41 -14.07 -0.29
C PRO A 102 20.21 -13.11 -1.47
N LEU A 103 19.67 -13.61 -2.59
CA LEU A 103 19.39 -12.81 -3.77
C LEU A 103 18.10 -11.99 -3.66
N ALA A 104 17.24 -12.24 -2.67
CA ALA A 104 16.01 -11.50 -2.46
C ALA A 104 16.29 -10.16 -1.77
N GLN A 105 16.52 -9.11 -2.57
CA GLN A 105 16.82 -7.79 -2.04
C GLN A 105 15.59 -7.13 -1.44
N TYR A 106 15.78 -6.51 -0.27
CA TYR A 106 14.78 -5.65 0.35
C TYR A 106 14.66 -4.32 -0.40
N VAL A 107 13.43 -3.94 -0.70
CA VAL A 107 13.06 -2.64 -1.25
C VAL A 107 12.04 -2.01 -0.32
N HIS A 108 12.28 -0.76 0.09
CA HIS A 108 11.29 -0.03 0.87
C HIS A 108 10.13 0.37 -0.05
N CYS A 109 8.90 0.08 0.38
CA CYS A 109 7.68 0.36 -0.37
C CYS A 109 7.64 1.83 -0.82
N GLY A 110 7.58 2.05 -2.14
CA GLY A 110 7.58 3.39 -2.72
C GLY A 110 6.36 4.22 -2.32
N ALA A 111 5.19 3.57 -2.14
CA ALA A 111 3.99 4.24 -1.65
C ALA A 111 4.19 4.74 -0.21
N HIS A 112 4.75 3.90 0.66
CA HIS A 112 5.07 4.28 2.03
C HIS A 112 6.10 5.41 2.09
N VAL A 113 7.18 5.31 1.30
CA VAL A 113 8.19 6.39 1.19
C VAL A 113 7.56 7.69 0.72
N SER A 114 6.70 7.65 -0.29
CA SER A 114 5.99 8.83 -0.79
C SER A 114 5.11 9.46 0.29
N GLN A 115 4.41 8.63 1.08
CA GLN A 115 3.61 9.09 2.21
C GLN A 115 4.47 9.73 3.31
N LEU A 116 5.65 9.17 3.61
CA LEU A 116 6.59 9.74 4.57
C LEU A 116 7.13 11.10 4.10
N ILE A 117 7.44 11.25 2.81
CA ILE A 117 7.85 12.52 2.22
C ILE A 117 6.72 13.54 2.35
N ALA A 118 5.48 13.18 2.00
CA ALA A 118 4.32 14.06 2.13
C ALA A 118 4.11 14.51 3.60
N LYS A 119 4.18 13.58 4.56
CA LYS A 119 4.10 13.88 6.00
C LYS A 119 5.23 14.81 6.45
N SER A 120 6.44 14.67 5.91
CA SER A 120 7.57 15.55 6.23
C SER A 120 7.36 16.96 5.68
N VAL A 121 6.92 17.09 4.42
CA VAL A 121 6.65 18.39 3.79
C VAL A 121 5.51 19.14 4.50
N GLN A 122 4.50 18.43 4.98
CA GLN A 122 3.40 19.02 5.77
C GLN A 122 3.86 19.70 7.05
N GLN A 123 5.06 19.41 7.56
CA GLN A 123 5.58 20.11 8.74
C GLN A 123 6.07 21.53 8.43
N ALA A 124 6.21 21.89 7.14
CA ALA A 124 6.58 23.24 6.74
C ALA A 124 5.50 24.24 7.15
N SER A 125 5.92 25.34 7.79
CA SER A 125 5.02 26.33 8.41
C SER A 125 3.97 26.90 7.45
N PHE A 126 4.30 27.04 6.16
CA PHE A 126 3.40 27.59 5.15
C PHE A 126 2.38 26.57 4.59
N ILE A 127 2.60 25.25 4.77
CA ILE A 127 1.69 24.19 4.30
C ILE A 127 0.95 23.51 5.45
N LYS A 128 1.46 23.63 6.69
CA LYS A 128 0.98 22.88 7.86
C LYS A 128 -0.53 22.92 8.08
N ASN A 129 -1.18 24.06 7.80
CA ASN A 129 -2.61 24.23 8.03
C ASN A 129 -3.48 23.84 6.81
N VAL A 130 -2.87 23.54 5.65
CA VAL A 130 -3.58 23.21 4.41
C VAL A 130 -4.44 21.95 4.56
N PRO A 131 -3.94 20.82 5.13
CA PRO A 131 -4.76 19.63 5.30
C PRO A 131 -6.00 19.87 6.16
N ASP A 132 -5.84 20.61 7.26
CA ASP A 132 -6.95 20.96 8.16
C ASP A 132 -7.98 21.82 7.44
N PHE A 133 -7.53 22.83 6.69
CA PHE A 133 -8.42 23.69 5.91
C PHE A 133 -9.20 22.90 4.85
N VAL A 134 -8.54 22.03 4.08
CA VAL A 134 -9.21 21.17 3.08
C VAL A 134 -10.20 20.22 3.74
N ASN A 135 -9.86 19.66 4.90
CA ASN A 135 -10.75 18.80 5.67
C ASN A 135 -12.00 19.54 6.16
N GLU A 136 -11.83 20.75 6.71
CA GLU A 136 -12.94 21.61 7.12
C GLU A 136 -13.84 21.99 5.94
N LEU A 137 -13.28 22.33 4.77
CA LEU A 137 -14.06 22.57 3.56
C LEU A 137 -14.87 21.34 3.14
N GLY A 138 -14.28 20.15 3.20
CA GLY A 138 -14.97 18.89 2.91
C GLY A 138 -16.11 18.59 3.88
N LYS A 139 -15.92 18.85 5.18
CA LYS A 139 -16.98 18.76 6.18
C LYS A 139 -18.08 19.78 5.93
N LEU A 140 -17.73 21.03 5.64
CA LEU A 140 -18.68 22.10 5.35
C LEU A 140 -19.53 21.76 4.12
N TYR A 141 -18.91 21.28 3.04
CA TYR A 141 -19.60 20.80 1.85
C TYR A 141 -20.57 19.65 2.16
N SER A 142 -20.16 18.71 3.01
CA SER A 142 -20.97 17.54 3.36
C SER A 142 -22.14 17.86 4.28
N THR A 143 -22.05 18.94 5.07
CA THR A 143 -23.04 19.29 6.11
C THR A 143 -23.93 20.48 5.76
N SER A 144 -23.48 21.37 4.87
CA SER A 144 -24.20 22.58 4.49
C SER A 144 -24.70 22.51 3.06
N GLU A 145 -26.01 22.31 2.90
CA GLU A 145 -26.65 22.34 1.59
C GLU A 145 -26.48 23.70 0.87
N LYS A 146 -26.44 24.80 1.63
CA LYS A 146 -26.17 26.14 1.08
C LYS A 146 -24.77 26.23 0.47
N PHE A 147 -23.75 25.75 1.19
CA PHE A 147 -22.38 25.78 0.70
C PHE A 147 -22.20 24.85 -0.50
N LYS A 148 -22.82 23.67 -0.46
CA LYS A 148 -22.86 22.73 -1.57
C LYS A 148 -23.47 23.32 -2.84
N HIS A 149 -24.59 24.03 -2.73
CA HIS A 149 -25.19 24.72 -3.87
C HIS A 149 -24.28 25.81 -4.42
N ALA A 150 -23.71 26.66 -3.56
CA ALA A 150 -22.79 27.72 -3.97
C ALA A 150 -21.54 27.17 -4.69
N TYR A 151 -20.98 26.06 -4.19
CA TYR A 151 -19.86 25.37 -4.82
C TYR A 151 -20.24 24.83 -6.21
N LEU A 152 -21.38 24.14 -6.34
CA LEU A 152 -21.82 23.56 -7.61
C LEU A 152 -22.12 24.64 -8.65
N SER A 153 -22.77 25.75 -8.27
CA SER A 153 -23.04 26.85 -9.20
C SER A 153 -21.76 27.46 -9.76
N GLN A 154 -20.74 27.62 -8.93
CA GLN A 154 -19.46 28.20 -9.34
C GLN A 154 -18.63 27.21 -10.17
N TYR A 155 -18.73 25.91 -9.84
CA TYR A 155 -18.08 24.84 -10.58
C TYR A 155 -18.63 24.70 -12.01
N ASP A 156 -19.96 24.76 -12.16
CA ASP A 156 -20.66 24.66 -13.45
C ASP A 156 -20.38 25.87 -14.35
N GLU A 157 -20.05 27.04 -13.79
CA GLU A 157 -19.63 28.23 -14.54
C GLU A 157 -18.20 28.12 -15.10
N GLU A 158 -17.30 27.42 -14.39
CA GLU A 158 -15.86 27.40 -14.71
C GLU A 158 -15.39 26.15 -15.49
N ASN A 159 -16.18 25.07 -15.56
CA ASN A 159 -15.71 23.79 -16.15
C ASN A 159 -16.71 23.17 -17.14
N GLU A 160 -16.31 23.05 -18.41
CA GLU A 160 -17.08 22.31 -19.45
C GLU A 160 -17.00 20.77 -19.31
N VAL A 161 -16.12 20.24 -18.46
CA VAL A 161 -15.83 18.80 -18.36
C VAL A 161 -16.36 18.18 -17.06
N SER A 162 -17.05 17.04 -17.20
CA SER A 162 -17.65 16.28 -16.11
C SER A 162 -16.62 15.56 -15.22
N LEU A 163 -16.01 16.30 -14.29
CA LEU A 163 -15.21 15.78 -13.19
C LEU A 163 -16.09 15.58 -11.93
N PRO A 164 -15.63 14.87 -10.88
CA PRO A 164 -16.50 14.40 -9.80
C PRO A 164 -17.19 15.54 -9.05
N ARG A 165 -18.53 15.50 -9.02
CA ARG A 165 -19.46 16.50 -8.46
C ARG A 165 -19.44 16.66 -6.93
N SER A 166 -18.51 16.03 -6.20
CA SER A 166 -18.53 16.04 -4.73
C SER A 166 -17.17 16.34 -4.15
N LEU A 167 -17.09 17.37 -3.30
CA LEU A 167 -15.96 17.55 -2.40
C LEU A 167 -16.03 16.49 -1.29
N LYS A 168 -14.91 15.84 -0.99
CA LYS A 168 -14.81 14.93 0.16
C LYS A 168 -13.75 15.44 1.13
N PRO A 169 -13.97 15.31 2.45
CA PRO A 169 -12.93 15.57 3.43
C PRO A 169 -11.72 14.67 3.18
N VAL A 170 -10.56 15.08 3.67
CA VAL A 170 -9.32 14.32 3.54
C VAL A 170 -9.50 12.97 4.23
N CYS A 171 -9.15 11.87 3.55
CA CYS A 171 -9.13 10.57 4.21
C CYS A 171 -7.99 10.56 5.24
N HIS A 172 -8.25 10.05 6.45
CA HIS A 172 -7.16 9.82 7.39
C HIS A 172 -6.29 8.70 6.80
N THR A 173 -5.18 9.08 6.17
CA THR A 173 -4.13 8.12 5.83
C THR A 173 -3.38 7.80 7.12
N ARG A 174 -3.27 6.53 7.48
CA ARG A 174 -2.46 6.08 8.62
C ARG A 174 -1.02 6.58 8.49
#